data_AF-A0A7W8DX52-F1
#
_entry.id   AF-A0A7W8DX52-F1
#
_cell.length_a   1.000
_cell.length_b   1.000
_cell.length_c   1.000
_cell.angle_alpha   90.00
_cell.angle_beta   90.00
_cell.angle_gamma   90.00
#
_symmetry.space_group_name_H-M   'P 1'
#
loop_
_entity.id
_entity.type
_entity.pdbx_description
1 polymer ?
#
loop_
_entity_poly.entity_id
_entity_poly.type
_entity_poly.pdbx_seq_one_letter_code
_entity_poly.pdbx_strand_id
1 'polypeptide(L)'
;MRKLWIGKLWIGVAALTTMAVGFSGSADARDYRYCLVSPGFGYPGECSYSTYQQCAASASGRFADCVVNPRAYGEPRRTHRRRHR
;
A
#
# COMPACT_ATOMS: atom_id res chain seq x y z
N MET A 1 10.87 22.00 -59.82
CA MET A 1 9.68 21.69 -58.98
C MET A 1 10.04 20.58 -58.01
N ARG A 2 10.24 20.92 -56.73
CA ARG A 2 10.69 20.03 -55.65
C ARG A 2 9.47 19.43 -54.95
N LYS A 3 9.10 18.19 -55.26
CA LYS A 3 8.13 17.41 -54.46
C LYS A 3 8.53 15.94 -54.41
N LEU A 4 9.58 15.63 -53.66
CA LEU A 4 9.97 14.26 -53.29
C LEU A 4 10.50 14.25 -51.85
N TRP A 5 9.65 14.57 -50.87
CA TRP A 5 10.00 14.48 -49.44
C TRP A 5 8.78 14.06 -48.61
N ILE A 6 8.19 12.91 -48.92
CA ILE A 6 7.25 12.26 -47.99
C ILE A 6 7.53 10.75 -48.01
N GLY A 7 8.63 10.36 -47.38
CA GLY A 7 9.00 8.97 -47.13
C GLY A 7 8.93 8.65 -45.63
N LYS A 8 7.71 8.48 -45.14
CA LYS A 8 7.31 7.67 -43.97
C LYS A 8 8.26 7.64 -42.76
N LEU A 9 7.96 8.55 -41.83
CA LEU A 9 8.08 8.36 -40.38
C LEU A 9 7.67 6.94 -39.95
N TRP A 10 8.59 6.23 -39.28
CA TRP A 10 8.25 5.20 -38.30
C TRP A 10 9.25 5.30 -37.15
N ILE A 11 9.04 6.32 -36.31
CA ILE A 11 9.62 6.29 -34.96
C ILE A 11 8.74 5.32 -34.18
N GLY A 12 9.22 4.09 -34.01
CA GLY A 12 8.60 3.12 -33.11
C GLY A 12 8.72 3.61 -31.68
N VAL A 13 7.65 4.21 -31.16
CA VAL A 13 7.58 4.57 -29.74
C VAL A 13 7.34 3.27 -28.96
N ALA A 14 8.40 2.70 -28.40
CA ALA A 14 8.28 1.65 -27.39
C ALA A 14 7.75 2.30 -26.10
N ALA A 15 6.44 2.17 -25.87
CA ALA A 15 5.83 2.59 -24.61
C ALA A 15 6.28 1.64 -23.49
N LEU A 16 7.38 1.99 -22.81
CA LEU A 16 7.71 1.43 -21.51
C LEU A 16 6.69 1.97 -20.49
N THR A 17 5.61 1.24 -20.28
CA THR A 17 4.69 1.50 -19.17
C THR A 17 5.35 1.03 -17.88
N THR A 18 6.12 1.91 -17.23
CA THR A 18 6.50 1.73 -15.83
C THR A 18 5.23 1.89 -14.99
N MET A 19 4.60 0.78 -14.63
CA MET A 19 3.58 0.77 -13.56
C MET A 19 4.30 1.02 -12.23
N ALA A 20 4.58 2.29 -11.94
CA ALA A 20 4.91 2.72 -10.59
C ALA A 20 3.63 2.65 -9.77
N VAL A 21 3.35 1.50 -9.18
CA VAL A 21 2.34 1.36 -8.12
C VAL A 21 2.89 2.00 -6.84
N GLY A 22 2.87 3.33 -6.81
CA GLY A 22 3.08 4.10 -5.58
C GLY A 22 1.87 3.95 -4.68
N PHE A 23 1.95 3.09 -3.67
CA PHE A 23 0.96 3.05 -2.60
C PHE A 23 1.27 4.19 -1.62
N SER A 24 0.71 5.37 -1.90
CA SER A 24 0.58 6.43 -0.91
C SER A 24 -0.73 6.20 -0.16
N GLY A 25 -0.71 5.36 0.86
CA GLY A 25 -1.85 5.17 1.75
C GLY A 25 -2.04 6.40 2.64
N SER A 26 -3.00 7.25 2.29
CA SER A 26 -3.54 8.26 3.19
C SER A 26 -4.04 7.56 4.45
N ALA A 27 -3.62 8.04 5.63
CA ALA A 27 -4.25 7.67 6.90
C ALA A 27 -5.63 8.33 7.01
N ASP A 28 -6.54 8.00 6.09
CA ASP A 28 -7.95 8.28 6.24
C ASP A 28 -8.46 7.44 7.41
N ALA A 29 -9.21 8.05 8.32
CA ALA A 29 -9.84 7.41 9.47
C ALA A 29 -11.00 6.49 9.04
N ARG A 30 -10.72 5.53 8.17
CA ARG A 30 -11.62 4.43 7.83
C ARG A 30 -11.26 3.24 8.70
N ASP A 31 -12.28 2.52 9.17
CA ASP A 31 -12.10 1.25 9.89
C ASP A 31 -11.67 0.15 8.90
N TYR A 32 -10.41 0.20 8.47
CA TYR A 32 -9.80 -0.87 7.70
C TYR A 32 -9.55 -2.07 8.61
N ARG A 33 -9.89 -3.28 8.16
CA ARG A 33 -9.86 -4.50 8.98
C ARG A 33 -8.45 -5.10 9.09
N TYR A 34 -7.54 -4.75 8.18
CA TYR A 34 -6.19 -5.30 8.11
C TYR A 34 -5.14 -4.19 7.97
N CYS A 35 -3.98 -4.42 8.60
CA CYS A 35 -2.83 -3.55 8.57
C CYS A 35 -1.59 -4.29 8.06
N LEU A 36 -0.77 -3.60 7.27
CA LEU A 36 0.53 -4.08 6.81
C LEU A 36 1.60 -3.61 7.80
N VAL A 37 2.31 -4.56 8.40
CA VAL A 37 3.43 -4.31 9.30
C VAL A 37 4.74 -4.58 8.59
N SER A 38 5.74 -3.75 8.85
CA SER A 38 7.09 -3.97 8.37
C SER A 38 8.05 -3.67 9.51
N PRO A 39 9.18 -4.37 9.62
CA PRO A 39 10.14 -4.08 10.66
C PRO A 39 10.66 -2.65 10.48
N GLY A 40 10.77 -1.94 11.61
CA GLY A 40 11.12 -0.52 11.64
C GLY A 40 9.92 0.44 11.54
N PHE A 41 8.74 -0.03 11.11
CA PHE A 41 7.49 0.72 11.25
C PHE A 41 6.73 0.24 12.50
N GLY A 42 6.38 1.17 13.39
CA GLY A 42 5.71 0.88 14.65
C GLY A 42 4.37 0.13 14.49
N TYR A 43 3.92 -0.55 15.54
CA TYR A 43 2.64 -1.28 15.54
C TYR A 43 1.43 -0.33 15.61
N PRO A 44 0.33 -0.57 14.87
CA PRO A 44 0.03 -1.73 14.02
C PRO A 44 0.46 -1.61 12.54
N GLY A 45 1.34 -0.67 12.19
CA GLY A 45 1.75 -0.42 10.81
C GLY A 45 0.70 0.37 10.01
N GLU A 46 0.62 0.10 8.70
CA GLU A 46 -0.27 0.78 7.76
C GLU A 46 -1.62 0.07 7.64
N CYS A 47 -2.69 0.68 8.18
CA CYS A 47 -4.04 0.14 8.14
C CYS A 47 -4.85 0.73 6.98
N SER A 48 -4.65 0.23 5.76
CA SER A 48 -5.31 0.71 4.54
C SER A 48 -6.09 -0.38 3.78
N TYR A 49 -6.31 -1.54 4.40
CA TYR A 49 -6.80 -2.75 3.72
C TYR A 49 -8.11 -3.28 4.30
N SER A 50 -9.11 -3.46 3.43
CA SER A 50 -10.42 -4.01 3.81
C SER A 50 -10.42 -5.53 3.86
N THR A 51 -9.57 -6.19 3.07
CA THR A 51 -9.44 -7.66 3.03
C THR A 51 -8.00 -8.11 3.24
N TYR A 52 -7.83 -9.31 3.81
CA TYR A 52 -6.49 -9.89 4.02
C TYR A 52 -5.75 -10.09 2.69
N GLN A 53 -6.47 -10.51 1.64
CA GLN A 53 -5.90 -10.73 0.31
C GLN A 53 -5.32 -9.45 -0.28
N GLN A 54 -5.99 -8.31 -0.08
CA GLN A 54 -5.50 -7.02 -0.54
C GLN A 54 -4.20 -6.62 0.20
N CYS A 55 -4.16 -6.85 1.52
CA CYS A 55 -2.94 -6.65 2.30
C CYS A 55 -1.81 -7.58 1.84
N ALA A 56 -2.10 -8.88 1.67
CA ALA A 56 -1.10 -9.88 1.27
C ALA A 56 -0.54 -9.61 -0.13
N ALA A 57 -1.38 -9.16 -1.06
CA ALA A 57 -0.94 -8.70 -2.37
C ALA A 57 0.01 -7.51 -2.27
N SER A 58 -0.24 -6.56 -1.35
CA SER A 58 0.66 -5.44 -1.09
C SER A 58 1.92 -5.80 -0.30
N ALA A 59 1.87 -6.83 0.54
CA ALA A 59 3.03 -7.35 1.28
C ALA A 59 3.94 -8.21 0.41
N SER A 60 3.41 -8.78 -0.68
CA SER A 60 4.16 -9.66 -1.59
C SER A 60 5.40 -8.95 -2.15
N GLY A 61 6.56 -9.58 -2.01
CA GLY A 61 7.85 -9.04 -2.46
C GLY A 61 8.44 -7.96 -1.55
N ARG A 62 7.81 -7.67 -0.41
CA ARG A 62 8.32 -6.78 0.65
C ARG A 62 8.66 -7.60 1.88
N PHE A 63 9.55 -7.08 2.72
CA PHE A 63 9.76 -7.63 4.06
C PHE A 63 8.67 -7.10 4.99
N ALA A 64 7.43 -7.53 4.75
CA ALA A 64 6.23 -7.05 5.42
C ALA A 64 5.23 -8.19 5.63
N ASP A 65 4.40 -8.05 6.66
CA ASP A 65 3.36 -9.01 7.04
C ASP A 65 2.00 -8.32 7.21
N CYS A 66 0.94 -9.11 7.24
CA CYS A 66 -0.44 -8.63 7.40
C CYS A 66 -1.01 -9.04 8.76
N VAL A 67 -1.51 -8.07 9.50
CA VAL A 67 -2.14 -8.27 10.81
C VAL A 67 -3.57 -7.72 10.82
N VAL A 68 -4.38 -8.23 11.74
CA VAL A 68 -5.73 -7.68 11.98
C VAL A 68 -5.59 -6.31 12.64
N ASN A 69 -6.37 -5.32 12.19
CA ASN A 69 -6.38 -4.00 12.80
C ASN A 69 -6.93 -4.08 14.23
N PRO A 70 -6.12 -3.77 15.27
CA PRO A 70 -6.59 -3.80 16.66
C PRO A 70 -7.66 -2.74 16.96
N ARG A 71 -7.74 -1.68 16.15
CA ARG A 71 -8.75 -0.61 16.30
C ARG A 71 -10.11 -0.99 15.75
N ALA A 72 -10.15 -1.89 14.75
CA ALA A 72 -11.38 -2.28 14.06
C ALA A 72 -12.38 -3.08 14.94
N TYR A 73 -11.93 -3.64 16.05
CA TYR A 73 -12.77 -4.43 16.97
C TYR A 73 -12.93 -3.79 18.34
N GLY A 74 -12.44 -2.55 18.51
CA GLY A 74 -12.30 -1.93 19.81
C GLY A 74 -11.22 -2.64 20.61
N GLU A 75 -10.10 -1.95 20.85
CA GLU A 75 -9.21 -2.35 21.92
C GLU A 75 -10.06 -2.58 23.19
N PRO A 76 -10.09 -3.77 23.81
CA PRO A 76 -10.63 -3.86 25.15
C PRO A 76 -9.78 -2.88 25.93
N ARG A 77 -10.36 -1.74 26.35
CA ARG A 77 -9.72 -0.72 27.18
C ARG A 77 -8.88 -1.51 28.16
N ARG A 78 -7.55 -1.54 27.96
CA ARG A 78 -6.63 -2.02 28.98
C ARG A 78 -6.76 -0.97 30.05
N THR A 79 -7.80 -1.13 30.87
CA THR A 79 -8.01 -0.36 32.08
C THR A 79 -6.68 -0.42 32.75
N HIS A 80 -6.08 0.76 32.82
CA HIS A 80 -4.81 1.06 33.44
C HIS A 80 -4.88 0.58 34.89
N ARG A 81 -4.74 -0.73 35.12
CA ARG A 81 -4.62 -1.32 36.44
C ARG A 81 -3.19 -1.04 36.84
N ARG A 82 -3.01 0.23 37.25
CA ARG A 82 -2.03 0.69 38.21
C ARG A 82 -1.71 -0.46 39.16
N ARG A 83 -0.68 -1.24 38.86
CA ARG A 83 0.08 -1.93 39.88
C ARG A 83 1.14 -0.93 40.30
N HIS A 84 0.70 0.07 41.07
CA HIS A 84 1.56 0.66 42.07
C HIS A 84 1.81 -0.45 43.08
N ARG A 85 2.99 -1.04 43.04
CA ARG A 85 3.55 -1.74 44.18
C ARG A 85 5.01 -1.36 44.29
#